data_AF-A0A060CHN6-F1
#
_entry.id   AF-A0A060CHN6-F1
#
_cell.length_a   1.000
_cell.length_b   1.000
_cell.length_c   1.000
_cell.angle_alpha   90.00
_cell.angle_beta   90.00
_cell.angle_gamma   90.00
#
_symmetry.space_group_name_H-M   'P 1'
#
loop_
_entity.id
_entity.type
_entity.pdbx_description
1 polymer ?
#
loop_
_entity_poly.entity_id
_entity_poly.type
_entity_poly.pdbx_seq_one_letter_code
_entity_poly.pdbx_strand_id
1 'polypeptide(L)'
;PPGRAAQLRTGSLCAGEGARALGLDPHLPTLLITGGSLGALSLNQAASGAVAQLAAAGQVLHLTGKGKSEPVLAAVASGGSPPTYHVREYLPEMEHALAASDVVLSRAGAGTVSELGALGIPALYVPLPIGNGEQRLNATDVVAAGGGPAGGGQGAQPRT
;
A
#
# COMPACT_ATOMS: atom_id res chain seq x y z
N PRO A 1 -10.67 -17.59 -4.00
CA PRO A 1 -11.17 -17.96 -2.66
C PRO A 1 -10.19 -17.43 -1.59
N PRO A 2 -10.66 -16.80 -0.50
CA PRO A 2 -9.83 -16.07 0.46
C PRO A 2 -8.88 -16.91 1.33
N GLY A 3 -8.77 -18.23 1.11
CA GLY A 3 -8.02 -19.13 1.98
C GLY A 3 -6.50 -19.22 1.73
N ARG A 4 -6.02 -18.94 0.51
CA ARG A 4 -4.60 -19.21 0.17
C ARG A 4 -3.64 -18.15 0.69
N ALA A 5 -4.07 -16.88 0.72
CA ALA A 5 -3.28 -15.77 1.25
C ALA A 5 -3.14 -15.85 2.79
N ALA A 6 -4.19 -16.28 3.50
CA ALA A 6 -4.16 -16.41 4.97
C ALA A 6 -3.18 -17.49 5.44
N GLN A 7 -3.02 -18.54 4.65
CA GLN A 7 -2.09 -19.63 4.96
C GLN A 7 -0.62 -19.22 4.78
N LEU A 8 -0.34 -18.20 3.95
CA LEU A 8 1.01 -17.70 3.64
C LEU A 8 1.61 -16.79 4.71
N ARG A 9 0.89 -16.41 5.77
CA ARG A 9 1.41 -15.44 6.77
C ARG A 9 2.00 -16.12 8.01
N THR A 10 1.99 -17.45 8.05
CA THR A 10 2.52 -18.22 9.17
C THR A 10 4.03 -18.41 9.04
N GLY A 11 4.80 -17.31 9.16
CA GLY A 11 6.26 -17.34 9.37
C GLY A 11 7.12 -16.49 8.43
N SER A 12 8.31 -16.10 8.91
CA SER A 12 9.34 -15.32 8.17
C SER A 12 9.77 -15.96 6.84
N LEU A 13 9.64 -17.28 6.71
CA LEU A 13 9.97 -18.02 5.48
C LEU A 13 9.06 -17.64 4.30
N CYS A 14 7.75 -17.52 4.52
CA CYS A 14 6.80 -17.19 3.46
C CYS A 14 6.94 -15.72 2.99
N ALA A 15 7.29 -14.81 3.89
CA ALA A 15 7.60 -13.42 3.53
C ALA A 15 8.85 -13.34 2.64
N GLY A 16 9.91 -14.08 3.00
CA GLY A 16 11.13 -14.16 2.20
C GLY A 16 10.92 -14.82 0.83
N GLU A 17 10.06 -15.83 0.73
CA GLU A 17 9.68 -16.44 -0.55
C GLU A 17 8.88 -15.47 -1.43
N GLY A 18 7.91 -14.76 -0.87
CA GLY A 18 7.14 -13.73 -1.59
C GLY A 18 8.04 -12.61 -2.12
N ALA A 19 8.98 -12.13 -1.29
CA ALA A 19 9.94 -11.11 -1.70
C ALA A 19 10.80 -11.60 -2.89
N ARG A 20 11.38 -12.80 -2.79
CA ARG A 20 12.19 -13.38 -3.87
C ARG A 20 11.40 -13.61 -5.15
N ALA A 21 10.16 -14.09 -5.05
CA ALA A 21 9.28 -14.28 -6.21
C ALA A 21 9.01 -12.97 -6.97
N LEU A 22 9.08 -11.84 -6.25
CA LEU A 22 8.89 -10.50 -6.81
C LEU A 22 10.20 -9.79 -7.16
N GLY A 23 11.37 -10.39 -6.90
CA GLY A 23 12.67 -9.74 -7.10
C GLY A 23 12.95 -8.62 -6.09
N LEU A 24 12.32 -8.69 -4.91
CA LEU A 24 12.56 -7.81 -3.77
C LEU A 24 13.65 -8.40 -2.86
N ASP A 25 14.25 -7.56 -2.02
CA ASP A 25 15.24 -8.00 -1.02
C ASP A 25 14.51 -8.56 0.22
N PRO A 26 14.63 -9.86 0.55
CA PRO A 26 13.95 -10.44 1.71
C PRO A 26 14.45 -9.92 3.06
N HIS A 27 15.52 -9.13 3.10
CA HIS A 27 16.09 -8.55 4.32
C HIS A 27 15.67 -7.11 4.58
N LEU A 28 14.95 -6.48 3.65
CA LEU A 28 14.45 -5.12 3.80
C LEU A 28 12.96 -5.11 4.16
N PRO A 29 12.52 -4.17 5.01
CA PRO A 29 11.10 -3.99 5.30
C PRO A 29 10.37 -3.51 4.04
N THR A 30 9.25 -4.15 3.71
CA THR A 30 8.49 -3.92 2.47
C THR A 30 7.20 -3.14 2.74
N LEU A 31 7.10 -1.97 2.12
CA LEU A 31 5.84 -1.23 1.98
C LEU A 31 5.19 -1.57 0.64
N LEU A 32 3.98 -2.13 0.68
CA LEU A 32 3.13 -2.25 -0.52
C LEU A 32 2.19 -1.05 -0.61
N ILE A 33 2.25 -0.32 -1.72
CA ILE A 33 1.30 0.76 -2.05
C ILE A 33 0.36 0.24 -3.12
N THR A 34 -0.94 0.18 -2.82
CA THR A 34 -1.94 -0.30 -3.79
C THR A 34 -3.27 0.43 -3.66
N GLY A 35 -3.81 0.91 -4.78
CA GLY A 35 -5.13 1.52 -4.83
C GLY A 35 -6.31 0.54 -4.96
N GLY A 36 -6.04 -0.76 -4.93
CA GLY A 36 -6.95 -1.81 -5.43
C GLY A 36 -6.79 -2.02 -6.95
N SER A 37 -7.62 -2.90 -7.54
CA SER A 37 -7.48 -3.37 -8.93
C SER A 37 -7.48 -2.27 -10.00
N LEU A 38 -8.18 -1.16 -9.76
CA LEU A 38 -8.24 -0.02 -10.68
C LEU A 38 -7.08 0.98 -10.48
N GLY A 39 -6.30 0.85 -9.41
CA GLY A 39 -5.31 1.85 -8.98
C GLY A 39 -5.93 3.16 -8.49
N ALA A 40 -5.13 3.96 -7.79
CA ALA A 40 -5.61 5.14 -7.09
C ALA A 40 -4.77 6.37 -7.41
N LEU A 41 -5.23 7.21 -8.35
CA LEU A 41 -4.46 8.37 -8.81
C LEU A 41 -4.04 9.29 -7.65
N SER A 42 -4.95 9.58 -6.72
CA SER A 42 -4.66 10.39 -5.53
C SER A 42 -3.63 9.75 -4.59
N LEU A 43 -3.64 8.41 -4.49
CA LEU A 43 -2.66 7.66 -3.71
C LEU A 43 -1.29 7.71 -4.39
N ASN A 44 -1.27 7.48 -5.71
CA ASN A 44 -0.05 7.53 -6.51
C ASN A 44 0.62 8.91 -6.38
N GLN A 45 -0.16 9.99 -6.48
CA GLN A 45 0.32 11.36 -6.31
C GLN A 45 0.91 11.62 -4.91
N ALA A 46 0.23 11.18 -3.86
CA ALA A 46 0.73 11.33 -2.49
C ALA A 46 2.05 10.56 -2.30
N ALA A 47 2.13 9.33 -2.80
CA ALA A 47 3.34 8.52 -2.73
C ALA A 47 4.49 9.09 -3.56
N SER A 48 4.22 9.66 -4.74
CA SER A 48 5.21 10.34 -5.58
C SER A 48 5.87 11.52 -4.86
N GLY A 49 5.14 12.26 -4.03
CA GLY A 49 5.68 13.37 -3.24
C GLY A 49 6.61 12.91 -2.10
N ALA A 50 6.62 11.62 -1.77
CA ALA A 50 7.35 11.07 -0.63
C ALA A 50 8.41 10.02 -1.00
N VAL A 51 8.73 9.85 -2.30
CA VAL A 51 9.61 8.77 -2.78
C VAL A 51 10.91 8.65 -1.99
N ALA A 52 11.62 9.77 -1.78
CA ALA A 52 12.90 9.75 -1.09
C ALA A 52 12.78 9.28 0.38
N GLN A 53 11.73 9.72 1.08
CA GLN A 53 11.51 9.30 2.47
C GLN A 53 11.10 7.83 2.56
N LEU A 54 10.25 7.38 1.64
CA LEU A 54 9.79 5.98 1.58
C LEU A 54 10.95 5.03 1.26
N ALA A 55 11.80 5.39 0.29
CA ALA A 55 12.98 4.60 -0.08
C ALA A 55 14.06 4.57 1.01
N ALA A 56 14.15 5.62 1.83
CA ALA A 56 15.07 5.66 2.98
C ALA A 56 14.58 4.80 4.17
N ALA A 57 13.26 4.58 4.27
CA ALA A 57 12.67 3.75 5.33
C ALA A 57 12.69 2.25 5.02
N GLY A 58 12.87 1.87 3.75
CA GLY A 58 12.84 0.47 3.31
C GLY A 58 12.64 0.32 1.81
N GLN A 59 12.11 -0.84 1.42
CA GLN A 59 11.74 -1.11 0.03
C GLN A 59 10.25 -0.88 -0.21
N VAL A 60 9.92 -0.40 -1.40
CA VAL A 60 8.57 -0.03 -1.80
C VAL A 60 8.17 -0.84 -3.02
N LEU A 61 7.04 -1.54 -2.95
CA LEU A 61 6.35 -2.09 -4.10
C LEU A 61 5.10 -1.25 -4.36
N HIS A 62 5.12 -0.44 -5.42
CA HIS A 62 4.04 0.48 -5.75
C HIS A 62 3.25 -0.02 -6.96
N LEU A 63 2.03 -0.49 -6.71
CA LEU A 63 1.06 -0.92 -7.72
C LEU A 63 0.18 0.25 -8.15
N THR A 64 0.52 0.88 -9.26
CA THR A 64 -0.09 2.16 -9.69
C THR A 64 -1.47 2.01 -10.31
N GLY A 65 -1.79 0.82 -10.81
CA GLY A 65 -2.89 0.59 -11.76
C GLY A 65 -2.45 0.83 -13.20
N LYS A 66 -3.13 0.14 -14.12
CA LYS A 66 -2.90 0.22 -15.57
C LYS A 66 -3.01 1.66 -16.09
N GLY A 67 -2.02 2.10 -16.86
CA GLY A 67 -1.97 3.44 -17.47
C GLY A 67 -1.74 4.59 -16.49
N LYS A 68 -1.21 4.32 -15.29
CA LYS A 68 -1.00 5.32 -14.22
C LYS A 68 0.45 5.34 -13.69
N SER A 69 1.35 4.58 -14.30
CA SER A 69 2.74 4.46 -13.83
C SER A 69 3.62 5.66 -14.16
N GLU A 70 3.38 6.31 -15.30
CA GLU A 70 4.28 7.34 -15.84
C GLU A 70 4.59 8.49 -14.85
N PRO A 71 3.60 9.11 -14.17
CA PRO A 71 3.91 10.16 -13.18
C PRO A 71 4.70 9.65 -11.96
N VAL A 72 4.51 8.38 -11.59
CA VAL A 72 5.23 7.76 -10.47
C VAL A 72 6.67 7.47 -10.87
N LEU A 73 6.89 6.91 -12.05
CA LEU A 73 8.23 6.66 -12.59
C LEU A 73 9.03 7.96 -12.72
N ALA A 74 8.40 9.04 -13.20
CA ALA A 74 9.04 10.35 -13.28
C ALA A 74 9.45 10.91 -11.91
N ALA A 75 8.60 10.75 -10.88
CA ALA A 75 8.93 11.13 -9.52
C ALA A 75 10.08 10.28 -8.94
N VAL A 76 10.07 8.98 -9.21
CA VAL A 76 11.14 8.06 -8.79
C VAL A 76 12.47 8.43 -9.43
N ALA A 77 12.47 8.72 -10.73
CA ALA A 77 13.66 9.18 -11.44
C ALA A 77 14.19 10.51 -10.88
N SER A 78 13.30 11.46 -10.61
CA SER A 78 13.65 12.76 -10.03
C SER A 78 14.22 12.64 -8.61
N GLY A 79 13.81 11.61 -7.87
CA GLY A 79 14.34 11.27 -6.55
C GLY A 79 15.66 10.48 -6.56
N GLY A 80 16.31 10.32 -7.72
CA GLY A 80 17.59 9.63 -7.86
C GLY A 80 17.48 8.13 -8.16
N SER A 81 16.30 7.64 -8.56
CA SER A 81 16.06 6.23 -8.93
C SER A 81 16.53 5.24 -7.86
N PRO A 82 16.03 5.33 -6.61
CA PRO A 82 16.43 4.40 -5.55
C PRO A 82 16.13 2.95 -5.98
N PRO A 83 17.10 2.03 -5.86
CA PRO A 83 16.94 0.63 -6.30
C PRO A 83 15.87 -0.12 -5.49
N THR A 84 15.52 0.42 -4.32
CA THR A 84 14.52 -0.12 -3.40
C THR A 84 13.08 0.31 -3.74
N TYR A 85 12.86 1.12 -4.78
CA TYR A 85 11.52 1.58 -5.17
C TYR A 85 11.07 0.93 -6.49
N HIS A 86 10.18 -0.06 -6.37
CA HIS A 86 9.69 -0.86 -7.48
C HIS A 86 8.30 -0.41 -7.90
N VAL A 87 8.16 0.09 -9.13
CA VAL A 87 6.87 0.52 -9.70
C VAL A 87 6.36 -0.55 -10.64
N ARG A 88 5.10 -0.97 -10.47
CA ARG A 88 4.39 -1.87 -11.39
C ARG A 88 2.98 -1.36 -11.62
N GLU A 89 2.46 -1.54 -12.83
CA GLU A 89 1.07 -1.17 -13.10
C GLU A 89 0.06 -2.16 -12.52
N TYR A 90 0.40 -3.44 -12.58
CA TYR A 90 -0.45 -4.53 -12.15
C TYR A 90 0.41 -5.70 -11.67
N LEU A 91 -0.12 -6.47 -10.72
CA LEU A 91 0.50 -7.68 -10.23
C LEU A 91 -0.59 -8.76 -10.09
N PRO A 92 -0.56 -9.82 -10.92
CA PRO A 92 -1.51 -10.94 -10.79
C PRO A 92 -1.32 -11.70 -9.47
N GLU A 93 -0.07 -11.89 -9.05
CA GLU A 93 0.30 -12.68 -7.87
C GLU A 93 0.29 -11.83 -6.59
N MET A 94 -0.86 -11.24 -6.27
CA MET A 94 -1.04 -10.40 -5.08
C MET A 94 -0.71 -11.13 -3.77
N GLU A 95 -0.84 -12.46 -3.74
CA GLU A 95 -0.47 -13.28 -2.61
C GLU A 95 1.02 -13.15 -2.23
N HIS A 96 1.91 -13.02 -3.22
CA HIS A 96 3.34 -12.82 -2.96
C HIS A 96 3.60 -11.42 -2.41
N ALA A 97 2.87 -10.41 -2.90
CA ALA A 97 3.02 -9.05 -2.42
C ALA A 97 2.53 -8.92 -0.98
N LEU A 98 1.39 -9.51 -0.65
CA LEU A 98 0.84 -9.52 0.70
C LEU A 98 1.69 -10.36 1.67
N ALA A 99 2.29 -11.46 1.20
CA ALA A 99 3.22 -12.26 2.00
C ALA A 99 4.51 -11.48 2.31
N ALA A 100 5.09 -10.79 1.32
CA ALA A 100 6.26 -9.93 1.51
C ALA A 100 5.95 -8.64 2.30
N SER A 101 4.67 -8.29 2.41
CA SER A 101 4.05 -7.16 3.10
C SER A 101 4.38 -6.97 4.59
N ASP A 102 5.27 -6.07 4.99
CA ASP A 102 5.33 -5.64 6.40
C ASP A 102 4.23 -4.62 6.72
N VAL A 103 3.96 -3.73 5.77
CA VAL A 103 2.89 -2.73 5.87
C VAL A 103 2.27 -2.47 4.50
N VAL A 104 0.96 -2.22 4.47
CA VAL A 104 0.23 -1.85 3.25
C VAL A 104 -0.33 -0.44 3.37
N LEU A 105 -0.03 0.41 2.37
CA LEU A 105 -0.71 1.68 2.15
C LEU A 105 -1.78 1.48 1.07
N SER A 106 -3.05 1.65 1.43
CA SER A 106 -4.14 1.40 0.50
C SER A 106 -5.35 2.31 0.71
N ARG A 107 -6.34 2.22 -0.19
CA ARG A 107 -7.68 2.75 0.05
C ARG A 107 -8.45 1.82 1.00
N ALA A 108 -9.39 2.37 1.75
CA ALA A 108 -10.24 1.59 2.64
C ALA A 108 -11.48 1.01 1.93
N GLY A 109 -11.26 0.28 0.83
CA GLY A 109 -12.32 -0.53 0.22
C GLY A 109 -12.65 -1.74 1.10
N ALA A 110 -13.93 -2.08 1.28
CA ALA A 110 -14.36 -3.14 2.20
C ALA A 110 -13.65 -4.49 1.98
N GLY A 111 -13.42 -4.88 0.72
CA GLY A 111 -12.67 -6.10 0.38
C GLY A 111 -11.21 -6.06 0.85
N THR A 112 -10.49 -4.97 0.57
CA THR A 112 -9.10 -4.78 1.00
C THR A 112 -8.97 -4.72 2.51
N VAL A 113 -9.87 -4.02 3.19
CA VAL A 113 -9.88 -3.94 4.66
C VAL A 113 -10.08 -5.33 5.27
N SER A 114 -11.06 -6.09 4.76
CA SER A 114 -11.36 -7.44 5.24
C SER A 114 -10.20 -8.40 5.00
N GLU A 115 -9.57 -8.33 3.82
CA GLU A 115 -8.41 -9.16 3.48
C GLU A 115 -7.22 -8.83 4.37
N LEU A 116 -6.81 -7.56 4.47
CA LEU A 116 -5.66 -7.18 5.31
C LEU A 116 -5.89 -7.51 6.78
N GLY A 117 -7.12 -7.35 7.29
CA GLY A 117 -7.50 -7.74 8.65
C GLY A 117 -7.41 -9.25 8.86
N ALA A 118 -7.93 -10.06 7.92
CA ALA A 118 -7.86 -11.52 7.99
C ALA A 118 -6.40 -12.04 7.94
N LEU A 119 -5.52 -11.33 7.24
CA LEU A 119 -4.09 -11.66 7.13
C LEU A 119 -3.22 -11.03 8.22
N GLY A 120 -3.79 -10.17 9.06
CA GLY A 120 -3.08 -9.36 10.05
C GLY A 120 -1.97 -8.49 9.45
N ILE A 121 -2.15 -7.95 8.23
CA ILE A 121 -1.24 -6.93 7.67
C ILE A 121 -1.53 -5.60 8.37
N PRO A 122 -0.54 -4.96 9.02
CA PRO A 122 -0.62 -3.56 9.38
C PRO A 122 -0.92 -2.70 8.14
N ALA A 123 -1.99 -1.91 8.19
CA ALA A 123 -2.41 -1.10 7.06
C ALA A 123 -2.55 0.39 7.43
N LEU A 124 -2.14 1.24 6.51
CA LEU A 124 -2.41 2.68 6.48
C LEU A 124 -3.46 2.93 5.40
N TYR A 125 -4.57 3.54 5.77
CA TYR A 125 -5.65 3.82 4.83
C TYR A 125 -5.66 5.29 4.40
N VAL A 126 -5.67 5.52 3.09
CA VAL A 126 -5.91 6.82 2.47
C VAL A 126 -7.35 6.82 1.95
N PRO A 127 -8.31 7.43 2.66
CA PRO A 127 -9.70 7.46 2.23
C PRO A 127 -9.83 8.20 0.90
N LEU A 128 -10.80 7.80 0.08
CA LEU A 128 -11.21 8.60 -1.08
C LEU A 128 -11.58 10.03 -0.63
N PRO A 129 -11.00 11.08 -1.25
CA PRO A 129 -11.36 12.47 -0.93
C PRO A 129 -12.78 12.81 -1.37
N ILE A 130 -13.34 12.06 -2.33
CA ILE A 130 -14.69 12.24 -2.87
C ILE A 130 -15.38 10.87 -2.84
N GLY A 131 -16.46 10.75 -2.05
CA GLY A 131 -17.24 9.53 -1.87
C GLY A 131 -18.32 9.73 -0.81
N ASN A 132 -19.18 8.73 -0.63
CA ASN A 132 -20.28 8.74 0.36
C ASN A 132 -19.82 8.52 1.83
N GLY A 133 -18.51 8.49 2.09
CA GLY A 133 -17.96 8.31 3.44
C GLY A 133 -17.74 6.85 3.87
N GLU A 134 -18.21 5.86 3.12
CA GLU A 134 -18.12 4.42 3.46
C GLU A 134 -16.67 3.94 3.71
N GLN A 135 -15.69 4.48 2.98
CA GLN A 135 -14.29 4.12 3.21
C GLN A 135 -13.77 4.56 4.58
N ARG A 136 -14.31 5.66 5.14
CA ARG A 136 -13.97 6.08 6.49
C ARG A 136 -14.53 5.10 7.51
N LEU A 137 -15.76 4.63 7.30
CA LEU A 137 -16.40 3.63 8.16
C LEU A 137 -15.62 2.31 8.13
N ASN A 138 -15.24 1.81 6.94
CA ASN A 138 -14.46 0.58 6.80
C ASN A 138 -13.11 0.65 7.54
N ALA A 139 -12.44 1.81 7.54
CA ALA A 139 -11.18 1.97 8.25
C ALA A 139 -11.35 2.14 9.77
N THR A 140 -12.53 2.53 10.26
CA THR A 140 -12.73 2.93 11.66
C THR A 140 -12.49 1.77 12.62
N ASP A 141 -13.07 0.59 12.33
CA ASP A 141 -12.94 -0.58 13.19
C ASP A 141 -11.51 -1.14 13.19
N VAL A 142 -10.81 -1.06 12.05
CA VAL A 142 -9.41 -1.50 11.94
C VAL A 142 -8.44 -0.54 12.62
N VAL A 143 -8.67 0.77 12.53
CA VAL A 143 -7.88 1.78 13.27
C VAL A 143 -8.10 1.62 14.78
N ALA A 144 -9.33 1.40 15.22
CA ALA A 144 -9.66 1.14 16.62
C ALA A 144 -8.98 -0.14 17.17
N ALA A 145 -8.71 -1.12 16.31
CA ALA A 145 -8.00 -2.36 16.64
C ALA A 145 -6.46 -2.26 16.56
N GLY A 146 -5.90 -1.07 16.34
CA GLY A 146 -4.44 -0.84 16.25
C GLY A 146 -3.88 -0.65 14.84
N GLY A 147 -4.73 -0.52 13.81
CA GLY A 147 -4.34 -0.11 12.46
C GLY A 147 -3.90 1.36 12.39
N GLY A 148 -3.00 1.68 11.45
CA GLY A 148 -2.42 3.02 11.31
C GLY A 148 -3.46 4.09 10.94
N PRO A 149 -3.21 5.38 11.27
CA PRO A 149 -4.25 6.42 11.22
C PRO A 149 -4.81 6.65 9.81
N ALA A 150 -6.13 6.85 9.71
CA ALA A 150 -6.80 7.30 8.50
C ALA A 150 -6.53 8.80 8.29
N GLY A 151 -5.45 9.13 7.58
CA GLY A 151 -5.08 10.52 7.28
C GLY A 151 -6.09 11.20 6.37
N GLY A 152 -6.87 12.14 6.92
CA GLY A 152 -7.74 13.03 6.16
C GLY A 152 -7.41 14.48 6.50
N GLY A 153 -6.82 15.20 5.55
CA GLY A 153 -6.67 16.65 5.66
C GLY A 153 -8.04 17.31 5.72
N GLN A 154 -8.44 17.80 6.89
CA GLN A 154 -9.48 18.81 7.01
C GLN A 154 -8.82 20.16 6.84
N GLY A 155 -9.30 20.92 5.86
CA GLY A 155 -8.95 22.32 5.68
C GLY A 155 -9.28 23.08 6.96
N ALA A 156 -8.24 23.66 7.57
CA ALA A 156 -8.40 24.72 8.53
C ALA A 156 -8.89 25.97 7.77
N GLN A 157 -10.17 26.29 7.88
CA GLN A 157 -10.61 27.67 7.67
C GLN A 157 -10.40 28.43 8.99
N PRO A 158 -9.59 29.50 9.01
CA PRO A 158 -9.51 30.37 10.16
C PRO A 158 -10.81 31.16 10.26
N ARG A 159 -11.49 31.07 11.41
CA ARG A 159 -12.55 32.02 11.77
C ARG A 159 -11.86 33.33 12.17
N THR A 160 -12.04 34.36 11.35
CA THR A 160 -11.95 35.77 11.78
C THR A 160 -13.31 36.22 12.30
#